data_AF-A0A1S8CYG0-F1
#
_entry.id   AF-A0A1S8CYG0-F1
#
_cell.length_a   1.000
_cell.length_b   1.000
_cell.length_c   1.000
_cell.angle_alpha   90.00
_cell.angle_beta   90.00
_cell.angle_gamma   90.00
#
_symmetry.space_group_name_H-M   'P 1'
#
loop_
_entity.id
_entity.type
_entity.pdbx_description
1 polymer ?
#
loop_
_entity_poly.entity_id
_entity_poly.type
_entity_poly.pdbx_seq_one_letter_code
_entity_poly.pdbx_strand_id
1 'polypeptide(L)' 'PVARKPGRAGAGQIASLLQSDAFAELPEDMGDVAPGDRILVLPFAGLF' A
#
# COMPACT_ATOMS: atom_id res chain seq x y z
N PRO A 1 12.29 2.86 6.64
CA PRO A 1 11.15 3.62 6.06
C PRO A 1 9.85 3.14 6.73
N VAL A 2 8.82 3.99 6.84
CA VAL A 2 7.53 3.64 7.46
C VAL A 2 6.41 3.99 6.47
N ALA A 3 5.65 2.98 6.04
CA ALA A 3 4.49 3.19 5.17
C ALA A 3 3.28 3.68 5.99
N ARG A 4 2.44 4.51 5.36
CA ARG A 4 1.18 4.97 5.94
C ARG A 4 0.05 4.65 4.99
N LYS A 5 -0.97 3.94 5.48
CA LYS A 5 -2.16 3.64 4.69
C LYS A 5 -3.00 4.91 4.54
N PRO A 6 -3.42 5.29 3.33
CA PRO A 6 -4.45 6.32 3.14
C PRO A 6 -5.79 5.81 3.70
N GLY A 7 -6.86 6.61 3.59
CA GLY A 7 -8.18 6.24 4.10
C GLY A 7 -8.80 4.99 3.43
N ARG A 8 -9.97 5.12 2.81
CA ARG A 8 -10.57 3.99 2.09
C ARG A 8 -9.79 3.70 0.80
N ALA A 9 -9.44 2.42 0.60
CA ALA A 9 -8.66 1.95 -0.55
C ALA A 9 -9.43 0.90 -1.40
N GLY A 10 -10.76 0.95 -1.41
CA GLY A 10 -11.56 0.10 -2.29
C GLY A 10 -11.40 0.51 -3.76
N ALA A 11 -11.61 -0.42 -4.70
CA ALA A 11 -11.37 -0.17 -6.14
C ALA A 11 -12.13 1.04 -6.72
N GLY A 12 -13.30 1.39 -6.17
CA GLY A 12 -14.05 2.60 -6.56
C GLY A 12 -13.50 3.92 -5.99
N GLN A 13 -12.41 3.90 -5.21
CA GLN A 13 -11.84 5.06 -4.53
C GLN A 13 -10.49 5.44 -5.16
N ILE A 14 -10.56 6.05 -6.35
CA ILE A 14 -9.39 6.48 -7.14
C ILE A 14 -8.51 7.48 -6.36
N ALA A 15 -9.08 8.24 -5.43
CA ALA A 15 -8.34 9.19 -4.59
C ALA A 15 -7.16 8.54 -3.83
N SER A 16 -7.21 7.24 -3.53
CA SER A 16 -6.11 6.51 -2.90
C SER A 16 -4.84 6.48 -3.75
N LEU A 17 -4.95 6.49 -5.09
CA LEU A 17 -3.80 6.56 -6.00
C LEU A 17 -3.14 7.93 -6.01
N LEU A 18 -3.90 9.00 -5.80
CA LEU A 18 -3.36 10.36 -5.71
C LEU A 18 -2.71 10.64 -4.35
N GLN A 19 -3.13 9.93 -3.30
CA GLN A 19 -2.65 10.10 -1.93
C GLN A 19 -1.47 9.18 -1.59
N SER A 20 -1.05 8.33 -2.53
CA SER A 20 0.01 7.33 -2.32
C SER A 20 1.14 7.57 -3.31
N ASP A 21 2.31 7.01 -2.99
CA ASP A 21 3.52 7.04 -3.82
C ASP A 21 3.94 5.63 -4.28
N ALA A 22 3.25 4.59 -3.80
CA ALA A 22 3.56 3.18 -4.05
C ALA A 22 2.35 2.25 -3.83
N PHE A 23 2.45 1.02 -4.31
CA PHE A 23 1.60 -0.10 -3.90
C PHE A 23 2.23 -0.85 -2.74
N ALA A 24 1.38 -1.34 -1.83
CA ALA A 24 1.73 -2.36 -0.86
C ALA A 24 1.30 -3.73 -1.40
N GLU A 25 2.25 -4.59 -1.72
CA GLU A 25 1.96 -5.96 -2.16
C GLU A 25 1.87 -6.87 -0.93
N LEU A 26 0.76 -7.60 -0.83
CA LEU A 26 0.45 -8.50 0.27
C LEU A 26 0.40 -9.94 -0.24
N PRO A 27 0.93 -10.92 0.52
CA PRO A 27 0.75 -12.33 0.22
C PRO A 27 -0.74 -12.73 0.14
N GLU A 28 -1.09 -13.67 -0.72
CA GLU A 28 -2.49 -14.10 -0.89
C GLU A 28 -3.07 -14.79 0.37
N ASP A 29 -2.23 -15.36 1.22
CA ASP A 29 -2.61 -16.00 2.49
C ASP A 29 -2.68 -15.00 3.67
N MET A 30 -2.38 -13.73 3.43
CA MET A 30 -2.42 -12.68 4.45
C MET A 30 -3.81 -12.05 4.55
N GLY A 31 -4.47 -12.27 5.69
CA GLY A 31 -5.82 -11.73 5.95
C GLY A 31 -5.86 -10.30 6.50
N ASP A 32 -4.82 -9.86 7.21
CA ASP A 32 -4.73 -8.52 7.79
C ASP A 32 -3.27 -8.06 7.93
N VAL A 33 -3.07 -6.75 8.09
CA VAL A 33 -1.76 -6.11 8.28
C VAL A 33 -1.80 -5.24 9.53
N ALA A 34 -0.98 -5.56 10.52
CA ALA A 34 -0.84 -4.81 11.76
C ALA A 34 0.31 -3.79 11.68
N PRO A 35 0.28 -2.71 12.49
CA PRO A 35 1.43 -1.82 12.62
C PRO A 35 2.68 -2.58 13.08
N GLY A 36 3.77 -2.45 12.33
CA GLY A 36 5.03 -3.15 12.58
C GLY A 36 5.26 -4.35 11.66
N ASP A 37 4.21 -4.83 10.97
CA ASP A 37 4.36 -5.86 9.95
C ASP A 37 5.19 -5.35 8.78
N ARG A 38 5.97 -6.27 8.20
CA ARG A 38 6.76 -6.00 7.00
C ARG A 38 5.91 -6.31 5.78
N ILE A 39 5.93 -5.39 4.83
CA ILE A 39 5.24 -5.49 3.55
C ILE A 39 6.22 -5.23 2.41
N LEU A 40 5.91 -5.75 1.23
CA LEU A 40 6.61 -5.39 0.01
C LEU A 40 6.01 -4.09 -0.54
N VAL A 41 6.88 -3.16 -0.97
CA VAL A 41 6.48 -1.87 -1.51
C VAL A 41 6.93 -1.78 -2.97
N LEU A 42 6.00 -1.43 -3.86
CA LEU A 42 6.23 -1.23 -5.29
C LEU A 42 6.02 0.27 -5.63
N PRO A 43 7.09 1.09 -5.72
CA PRO A 43 6.97 2.52 -5.99
C PRO A 43 6.31 2.82 -7.35
N PHE A 44 5.42 3.82 -7.40
CA PHE A 44 4.76 4.21 -8.66
C PHE A 44 5.75 4.72 -9.71
N ALA A 45 6.78 5.45 -9.27
CA ALA A 45 7.74 6.09 -10.15
C ALA A 45 8.80 5.12 -10.71
N GLY A 46 8.78 3.82 -10.39
CA GLY A 46 9.79 2.86 -10.86
C GLY A 46 11.23 3.27 -10.53
N LEU A 47 11.44 4.13 -9.54
CA LEU A 47 12.76 4.58 -9.11
C LEU A 47 13.28 3.61 -8.06
N PHE A 48 14.26 2.82 -8.50
CA PHE A 48 15.07 1.88 -7.71
C PHE A 48 15.96 2.60 -6.70
#